data_AF-A0A9E0G1M0-F1
#
_entry.id   AF-A0A9E0G1M0-F1
#
_cell.length_a   1.000
_cell.length_b   1.000
_cell.length_c   1.000
_cell.angle_alpha   90.00
_cell.angle_beta   90.00
_cell.angle_gamma   90.00
#
_symmetry.space_group_name_H-M   'P 1'
#
loop_
_entity.id
_entity.type
_entity.pdbx_description
1 polymer ?
#
loop_
_entity_poly.entity_id
_entity_poly.type
_entity_poly.pdbx_seq_one_letter_code
_entity_poly.pdbx_strand_id
1 'polypeptide(L)'
;MGEKEQPQSSLSAADQVYRRMVLETAQVPVVFLDPDAFNRQYYMDHGKTVDPADISVVRNMIESQMPGAAANASDEDMAGMVARSMNGGPFALRLSIPPSADDPDGKPRPFGLVNLQGRNNDQAHEYLPGVAAHTLEFLSVDARDETLWDGFWGIHEGNHINQPEYSSEGMTPDERALNVMNRELESDLRGMDWLARKGRPDLAQDLTDYRALSATSDPTHSATAILSDEPGTQATLEHFQASRKFVGTMWGVVANDLGIGHFDAMHMHRSDEETFNGHVQRLLTEGAFDNADPNPYVREYIEAYSGAVQRQITDRRVAQEMEANGPDRNKVDVGSIKGGTPVVTLNDGDQATLRIGGVSAVTFFAANADPVLAEQRIAMLEANTPVLDTEFTRSTSQTAGISVRP
;
A
#
# COMPACT_ATOMS: atom_id res chain seq x y z
N MET A 1 -7.41 -27.78 35.44
CA MET A 1 -7.67 -26.70 34.46
C MET A 1 -6.56 -26.80 33.45
N GLY A 2 -6.85 -27.30 32.25
CA GLY A 2 -5.85 -27.36 31.19
C GLY A 2 -5.75 -25.98 30.56
N GLU A 3 -4.55 -25.40 30.52
CA GLU A 3 -4.25 -24.27 29.65
C GLU A 3 -4.57 -24.73 28.23
N LYS A 4 -5.61 -24.15 27.63
CA LYS A 4 -5.77 -24.22 26.18
C LYS A 4 -4.62 -23.41 25.62
N GLU A 5 -3.65 -24.08 25.01
CA GLU A 5 -2.72 -23.42 24.08
C GLU A 5 -3.59 -22.60 23.13
N GLN A 6 -3.50 -21.28 23.23
CA GLN A 6 -4.08 -20.43 22.21
C GLN A 6 -3.41 -20.81 20.90
N PRO A 7 -4.16 -21.12 19.84
CA PRO A 7 -3.56 -21.39 18.55
C PRO A 7 -2.72 -20.17 18.18
N GLN A 8 -1.41 -20.35 17.99
CA GLN A 8 -0.60 -19.36 17.30
C GLN A 8 -1.32 -19.11 15.98
N SER A 9 -1.96 -17.96 15.84
CA SER A 9 -2.58 -17.60 14.57
C SER A 9 -1.44 -17.55 13.56
N SER A 10 -1.50 -18.44 12.56
CA SER A 10 -0.59 -18.35 11.43
C SER A 10 -0.96 -17.07 10.70
N LEU A 11 -0.16 -16.02 10.90
CA LEU A 11 -0.28 -14.77 10.14
C LEU A 11 -0.29 -15.10 8.64
N SER A 12 -1.12 -14.39 7.89
CA SER A 12 -1.16 -14.53 6.43
C SER A 12 0.19 -14.16 5.81
N ALA A 13 0.43 -14.55 4.56
CA ALA A 13 1.65 -14.14 3.85
C ALA A 13 1.71 -12.61 3.70
N ALA A 14 0.56 -11.99 3.44
CA ALA A 14 0.32 -10.55 3.43
C ALA A 14 0.79 -9.87 4.73
N ASP A 15 0.27 -10.32 5.88
CA ASP A 15 0.65 -9.81 7.20
C ASP A 15 2.16 -9.93 7.46
N GLN A 16 2.76 -11.03 7.02
CA GLN A 16 4.21 -11.23 7.18
C GLN A 16 5.00 -10.23 6.36
N VAL A 17 4.56 -9.89 5.14
CA VAL A 17 5.21 -8.86 4.32
C VAL A 17 5.06 -7.49 4.95
N TYR A 18 3.84 -7.12 5.37
CA TYR A 18 3.57 -5.86 6.05
C TYR A 18 4.46 -5.69 7.30
N ARG A 19 4.44 -6.66 8.23
CA ARG A 19 5.24 -6.61 9.47
C ARG A 19 6.73 -6.51 9.17
N ARG A 20 7.23 -7.24 8.18
CA ARG A 20 8.64 -7.17 7.77
C ARG A 20 9.00 -5.78 7.27
N MET A 21 8.19 -5.18 6.39
CA MET A 21 8.49 -3.84 5.85
C MET A 21 8.40 -2.75 6.92
N VAL A 22 7.48 -2.86 7.88
CA VAL A 22 7.45 -1.99 9.07
C VAL A 22 8.76 -2.08 9.82
N LEU A 23 9.21 -3.30 10.15
CA LEU A 23 10.44 -3.53 10.92
C LEU A 23 11.70 -3.07 10.17
N GLU A 24 11.75 -3.23 8.86
CA GLU A 24 12.86 -2.75 8.02
C GLU A 24 12.92 -1.22 7.93
N THR A 25 11.78 -0.55 8.09
CA THR A 25 11.69 0.92 7.99
C THR A 25 11.85 1.63 9.33
N ALA A 26 11.28 1.06 10.39
CA ALA A 26 11.27 1.67 11.72
C ALA A 26 12.67 1.69 12.35
N GLN A 27 13.04 2.83 12.93
CA GLN A 27 14.34 3.06 13.57
C GLN A 27 14.31 2.87 15.10
N VAL A 28 13.18 2.39 15.64
CA VAL A 28 12.97 2.09 17.06
C VAL A 28 12.32 0.72 17.19
N PRO A 29 12.37 0.07 18.37
CA PRO A 29 11.65 -1.18 18.61
C PRO A 29 10.17 -1.06 18.26
N VAL A 30 9.58 -2.10 17.69
CA VAL A 30 8.17 -2.10 17.25
C VAL A 30 7.38 -3.16 18.00
N VAL A 31 6.19 -2.80 18.45
CA VAL A 31 5.18 -3.71 19.03
C VAL A 31 3.96 -3.73 18.11
N PHE A 32 3.51 -4.93 17.74
CA PHE A 32 2.30 -5.13 16.97
C PHE A 32 1.13 -5.50 17.89
N LEU A 33 -0.01 -4.85 17.72
CA LEU A 33 -1.26 -5.19 18.38
C LEU A 33 -2.17 -5.94 17.41
N ASP A 34 -2.73 -7.05 17.87
CA ASP A 34 -3.80 -7.76 17.16
C ASP A 34 -5.15 -7.21 17.67
N PRO A 35 -5.90 -6.43 16.85
CA PRO A 35 -7.17 -5.85 17.29
C PRO A 35 -8.25 -6.91 17.58
N ASP A 36 -8.11 -8.13 17.04
CA ASP A 36 -9.07 -9.22 17.27
C ASP A 36 -8.89 -9.87 18.65
N ALA A 37 -7.83 -9.51 19.37
CA ALA A 37 -7.64 -9.93 20.75
C ALA A 37 -8.45 -9.11 21.76
N PHE A 38 -9.07 -8.00 21.34
CA PHE A 38 -9.84 -7.11 22.20
C PHE A 38 -11.35 -7.35 22.11
N ASN A 39 -12.08 -7.02 23.17
CA ASN A 39 -13.53 -7.17 23.24
C ASN A 39 -14.27 -6.02 22.52
N ARG A 40 -14.22 -6.02 21.18
CA ARG A 40 -14.84 -4.97 20.35
C ARG A 40 -16.34 -4.81 20.61
N GLN A 41 -17.06 -5.90 20.86
CA GLN A 41 -18.49 -5.84 21.17
C GLN A 41 -18.75 -5.07 22.47
N TYR A 42 -17.99 -5.38 23.54
CA TYR A 42 -18.09 -4.64 24.79
C TYR A 42 -17.80 -3.15 24.58
N TYR A 43 -16.75 -2.83 23.83
CA TYR A 43 -16.39 -1.46 23.51
C TYR A 43 -17.55 -0.69 22.87
N MET A 44 -18.22 -1.28 21.89
CA MET A 44 -19.36 -0.66 21.21
C MET A 44 -20.59 -0.55 22.11
N ASP A 45 -20.92 -1.60 22.86
CA ASP A 45 -22.10 -1.65 23.74
C ASP A 45 -22.00 -0.68 24.93
N HIS A 46 -20.78 -0.34 25.35
CA HIS A 46 -20.53 0.52 26.51
C HIS A 46 -20.05 1.91 26.12
N GLY A 47 -20.48 2.41 24.96
CA GLY A 47 -20.22 3.78 24.53
C GLY A 47 -18.74 4.08 24.37
N LYS A 48 -17.99 3.16 23.77
CA LYS A 48 -16.54 3.24 23.54
C LYS A 48 -15.70 3.20 24.83
N THR A 49 -16.17 2.45 25.82
CA THR A 49 -15.43 2.18 27.06
C THR A 49 -14.61 0.90 26.93
N VAL A 50 -13.34 0.94 27.30
CA VAL A 50 -12.43 -0.22 27.24
C VAL A 50 -12.79 -1.24 28.33
N ASP A 51 -12.85 -2.53 27.97
CA ASP A 51 -12.97 -3.62 28.93
C ASP A 51 -11.69 -3.67 29.79
N PRO A 52 -11.77 -3.65 31.13
CA PRO A 52 -10.59 -3.78 31.98
C PRO A 52 -9.75 -5.03 31.70
N ALA A 53 -10.35 -6.11 31.16
CA ALA A 53 -9.60 -7.29 30.74
C ALA A 53 -8.66 -7.01 29.56
N ASP A 54 -9.05 -6.14 28.62
CA ASP A 54 -8.25 -5.79 27.44
C ASP A 54 -6.97 -5.03 27.80
N ILE A 55 -6.96 -4.32 28.94
CA ILE A 55 -5.74 -3.68 29.49
C ILE A 55 -4.65 -4.72 29.76
N SER A 56 -5.03 -5.89 30.30
CA SER A 56 -4.07 -6.98 30.53
C SER A 56 -3.62 -7.64 29.22
N VAL A 57 -4.50 -7.71 28.21
CA VAL A 57 -4.19 -8.24 26.89
C VAL A 57 -3.11 -7.40 26.22
N VAL A 58 -3.31 -6.08 26.11
CA VAL A 58 -2.33 -5.18 25.48
C VAL A 58 -1.00 -5.17 26.23
N ARG A 59 -1.04 -5.22 27.58
CA ARG A 59 0.15 -5.27 28.43
C ARG A 59 0.98 -6.53 28.14
N ASN A 60 0.33 -7.68 28.04
CA ASN A 60 0.98 -8.95 27.72
C ASN A 60 1.54 -8.96 26.29
N MET A 61 0.83 -8.38 25.32
CA MET A 61 1.32 -8.27 23.94
C MET A 61 2.61 -7.43 23.86
N ILE A 62 2.63 -6.28 24.54
CA ILE A 62 3.82 -5.42 24.63
C ILE A 62 4.96 -6.19 25.30
N GLU A 63 4.72 -6.78 26.47
CA GLU A 63 5.75 -7.49 27.24
C GLU A 63 6.33 -8.69 26.47
N SER A 64 5.51 -9.39 25.68
CA SER A 64 5.97 -10.52 24.87
C SER A 64 6.88 -10.13 23.69
N GLN A 65 6.69 -8.93 23.14
CA GLN A 65 7.45 -8.44 21.98
C GLN A 65 8.61 -7.53 22.40
N MET A 66 8.49 -6.88 23.55
CA MET A 66 9.46 -5.96 24.11
C MET A 66 9.49 -6.10 25.64
N PRO A 67 10.20 -7.10 26.19
CA PRO A 67 10.24 -7.34 27.63
C PRO A 67 10.67 -6.11 28.44
N GLY A 68 9.94 -5.81 29.51
CA GLY A 68 10.09 -4.67 30.40
C GLY A 68 9.44 -3.38 29.90
N ALA A 69 8.95 -3.32 28.66
CA ALA A 69 8.34 -2.11 28.11
C ALA A 69 7.01 -1.74 28.78
N ALA A 70 6.26 -2.75 29.21
CA ALA A 70 4.94 -2.54 29.78
C ALA A 70 4.99 -2.21 31.28
N ALA A 71 6.14 -2.37 31.95
CA ALA A 71 6.26 -2.27 33.40
C ALA A 71 5.90 -0.89 33.97
N ASN A 72 6.18 0.18 33.22
CA ASN A 72 5.97 1.57 33.68
C ASN A 72 4.74 2.25 33.08
N ALA A 73 4.05 1.61 32.14
CA ALA A 73 2.86 2.19 31.52
C ALA A 73 1.66 2.07 32.47
N SER A 74 0.96 3.18 32.67
CA SER A 74 -0.26 3.21 33.47
C SER A 74 -1.39 2.42 32.81
N ASP A 75 -2.42 2.07 33.59
CA ASP A 75 -3.63 1.47 33.02
C ASP A 75 -4.36 2.44 32.08
N GLU A 76 -4.21 3.75 32.29
CA GLU A 76 -4.73 4.79 31.41
C GLU A 76 -4.02 4.78 30.04
N ASP A 77 -2.69 4.65 30.02
CA ASP A 77 -1.91 4.54 28.77
C ASP A 77 -2.34 3.30 27.98
N MET A 78 -2.46 2.16 28.67
CA MET A 78 -2.84 0.88 28.08
C MET A 78 -4.28 0.92 27.55
N ALA A 79 -5.22 1.48 28.32
CA ALA A 79 -6.59 1.70 27.86
C ALA A 79 -6.62 2.65 26.64
N GLY A 80 -5.78 3.68 26.61
CA GLY A 80 -5.62 4.56 25.46
C GLY A 80 -5.17 3.82 24.19
N MET A 81 -4.22 2.89 24.31
CA MET A 81 -3.77 2.06 23.18
C MET A 81 -4.86 1.13 22.67
N VAL A 82 -5.59 0.48 23.58
CA VAL A 82 -6.72 -0.41 23.26
C VAL A 82 -7.85 0.38 22.57
N ALA A 83 -8.22 1.53 23.11
CA ALA A 83 -9.25 2.39 22.52
C ALA A 83 -8.86 2.88 21.11
N ARG A 84 -7.59 3.18 20.86
CA ARG A 84 -7.10 3.54 19.52
C ARG A 84 -7.19 2.36 18.57
N SER A 85 -6.71 1.18 18.99
CA SER A 85 -6.75 -0.06 18.21
C SER A 85 -8.18 -0.45 17.79
N MET A 86 -9.17 -0.19 18.65
CA MET A 86 -10.58 -0.46 18.34
C MET A 86 -11.28 0.65 17.54
N ASN A 87 -10.79 1.89 17.57
CA ASN A 87 -11.44 3.02 16.89
C ASN A 87 -11.03 3.21 15.42
N GLY A 88 -9.88 2.68 15.00
CA GLY A 88 -9.33 2.95 13.67
C GLY A 88 -8.63 1.74 13.05
N GLY A 89 -8.44 1.79 11.72
CA GLY A 89 -7.77 0.77 10.92
C GLY A 89 -6.28 0.60 11.25
N PRO A 90 -5.47 -0.02 10.36
CA PRO A 90 -4.05 -0.11 10.60
C PRO A 90 -3.49 1.30 10.80
N PHE A 91 -2.68 1.46 11.84
CA PHE A 91 -1.98 2.69 12.12
C PHE A 91 -0.66 2.33 12.79
N ALA A 92 0.31 3.20 12.62
CA ALA A 92 1.56 3.14 13.35
C ALA A 92 1.83 4.48 14.04
N LEU A 93 2.21 4.41 15.31
CA LEU A 93 2.48 5.58 16.13
C LEU A 93 3.80 5.39 16.85
N ARG A 94 4.59 6.47 16.88
CA ARG A 94 5.71 6.57 17.80
C ARG A 94 5.19 6.95 19.19
N LEU A 95 5.50 6.12 20.18
CA LEU A 95 5.20 6.35 21.58
C LEU A 95 6.50 6.32 22.39
N SER A 96 6.42 6.80 23.63
CA SER A 96 7.54 6.82 24.56
C SER A 96 7.19 6.09 25.84
N ILE A 97 8.02 5.12 26.26
CA ILE A 97 7.87 4.47 27.56
C ILE A 97 8.57 5.35 28.60
N PRO A 98 7.90 5.71 29.72
CA PRO A 98 8.54 6.42 30.81
C PRO A 98 9.78 5.66 31.32
N PRO A 99 10.87 6.37 31.68
CA PRO A 99 12.07 5.72 32.19
C PRO A 99 11.76 4.89 33.44
N SER A 100 12.30 3.68 33.49
CA SER A 100 12.34 2.86 34.70
C SER A 100 13.41 3.39 35.66
N ALA A 101 13.33 3.00 36.93
CA ALA A 101 14.38 3.30 37.91
C ALA A 101 15.74 2.71 37.49
N ASP A 102 15.75 1.70 36.62
CA ASP A 102 16.94 1.00 36.13
C ASP A 102 17.46 1.56 34.79
N ASP A 103 16.76 2.52 34.17
CA ASP A 103 17.20 3.12 32.90
C ASP A 103 18.39 4.08 33.15
N PRO A 104 19.58 3.79 32.59
CA PRO A 104 20.83 4.45 32.99
C PRO A 104 20.92 5.93 32.61
N ASP A 105 20.12 6.40 31.65
CA ASP A 105 20.06 7.79 31.23
C ASP A 105 18.83 8.54 31.78
N GLY A 106 17.90 7.84 32.45
CA GLY A 106 16.66 8.40 32.96
C GLY A 106 15.77 9.04 31.88
N LYS A 107 15.92 8.65 30.61
CA LYS A 107 15.15 9.23 29.50
C LYS A 107 14.04 8.29 29.03
N PRO A 108 12.90 8.82 28.56
CA PRO A 108 11.90 8.00 27.90
C PRO A 108 12.49 7.24 26.71
N ARG A 109 12.14 5.96 26.58
CA ARG A 109 12.60 5.12 25.47
C ARG A 109 11.51 5.09 24.39
N PRO A 110 11.79 5.56 23.16
CA PRO A 110 10.80 5.54 22.10
C PRO A 110 10.61 4.12 21.55
N PHE A 111 9.38 3.81 21.15
CA PHE A 111 9.03 2.59 20.43
C PHE A 111 7.88 2.88 19.46
N GLY A 112 7.73 2.04 18.44
CA GLY A 112 6.61 2.05 17.52
C GLY A 112 5.51 1.12 18.00
N LEU A 113 4.27 1.60 18.03
CA LEU A 113 3.09 0.77 18.21
C LEU A 113 2.37 0.66 16.88
N VAL A 114 2.14 -0.55 16.41
CA VAL A 114 1.47 -0.83 15.14
C VAL A 114 0.20 -1.62 15.40
N ASN A 115 -0.93 -1.07 15.01
CA ASN A 115 -2.19 -1.80 14.99
C ASN A 115 -2.26 -2.62 13.70
N LEU A 116 -2.31 -3.95 13.82
CA LEU A 116 -2.49 -4.82 12.66
C LEU A 116 -3.90 -4.62 12.08
N GLN A 117 -4.07 -5.02 10.82
CA GLN A 117 -5.41 -5.16 10.26
C GLN A 117 -6.11 -6.30 11.03
N GLY A 118 -7.36 -6.07 11.45
CA GLY A 118 -8.18 -7.14 12.01
C GLY A 118 -8.71 -8.00 10.86
N ARG A 119 -9.01 -9.28 11.14
CA ARG A 119 -9.38 -10.31 10.13
C ARG A 119 -10.57 -9.99 9.22
N ASN A 120 -11.28 -8.91 9.50
CA ASN A 120 -12.46 -8.45 8.77
C ASN A 120 -12.18 -7.24 7.85
N ASN A 121 -10.91 -6.79 7.77
CA ASN A 121 -10.46 -5.66 6.94
C ASN A 121 -9.25 -6.05 6.06
N ASP A 122 -9.05 -7.34 5.82
CA ASP A 122 -7.75 -8.00 5.58
C ASP A 122 -7.08 -7.73 4.23
N GLN A 123 -7.54 -6.77 3.41
CA GLN A 123 -6.95 -6.54 2.09
C GLN A 123 -6.99 -5.07 1.66
N ALA A 124 -6.07 -4.70 0.76
CA ALA A 124 -6.22 -3.53 -0.12
C ALA A 124 -7.66 -3.44 -0.67
N HIS A 125 -8.28 -4.59 -0.96
CA HIS A 125 -9.64 -4.72 -1.42
C HIS A 125 -10.76 -4.26 -0.44
N GLU A 126 -10.50 -4.19 0.87
CA GLU A 126 -11.47 -3.80 1.90
C GLU A 126 -11.18 -2.42 2.50
N TYR A 127 -9.91 -2.05 2.64
CA TYR A 127 -9.50 -0.72 3.11
C TYR A 127 -9.74 0.34 2.04
N LEU A 128 -9.35 0.05 0.79
CA LEU A 128 -9.35 1.06 -0.25
C LEU A 128 -10.78 1.50 -0.68
N PRO A 129 -11.86 0.67 -0.74
CA PRO A 129 -13.19 1.16 -1.12
C PRO A 129 -13.85 1.99 -0.01
N GLY A 130 -13.53 1.70 1.27
CA GLY A 130 -14.05 2.45 2.41
C GLY A 130 -13.53 3.88 2.46
N VAL A 131 -12.30 4.11 1.99
CA VAL A 131 -11.67 5.43 1.92
C VAL A 131 -11.92 6.10 0.55
N ALA A 132 -11.84 5.37 -0.56
CA ALA A 132 -12.10 5.97 -1.87
C ALA A 132 -13.58 6.26 -2.12
N ALA A 133 -14.52 5.52 -1.51
CA ALA A 133 -15.91 5.45 -1.97
C ALA A 133 -16.06 4.99 -3.44
N HIS A 134 -15.00 4.48 -4.05
CA HIS A 134 -14.95 3.90 -5.40
C HIS A 134 -14.59 2.41 -5.31
N THR A 135 -15.09 1.59 -6.24
CA THR A 135 -14.76 0.18 -6.33
C THR A 135 -13.38 -0.02 -6.98
N LEU A 136 -12.54 -0.84 -6.35
CA LEU A 136 -11.15 -1.11 -6.77
C LEU A 136 -11.01 -2.13 -7.90
N GLU A 137 -12.13 -2.56 -8.47
CA GLU A 137 -12.16 -3.63 -9.47
C GLU A 137 -11.30 -3.32 -10.70
N PHE A 138 -10.86 -2.06 -10.84
CA PHE A 138 -10.22 -1.50 -12.02
C PHE A 138 -8.80 -0.95 -11.78
N LEU A 139 -8.19 -1.20 -10.59
CA LEU A 139 -6.73 -1.11 -10.49
C LEU A 139 -6.10 -2.15 -11.42
N SER A 140 -4.88 -1.89 -11.90
CA SER A 140 -4.17 -2.77 -12.82
C SER A 140 -4.18 -4.24 -12.33
N VAL A 141 -4.12 -5.22 -13.23
CA VAL A 141 -4.15 -6.66 -12.85
C VAL A 141 -3.04 -6.96 -11.83
N ASP A 142 -1.91 -6.28 -11.95
CA ASP A 142 -0.76 -6.41 -11.07
C ASP A 142 -0.90 -5.61 -9.76
N ALA A 143 -1.87 -4.68 -9.67
CA ALA A 143 -2.32 -4.09 -8.41
C ALA A 143 -3.17 -5.05 -7.56
N ARG A 144 -3.29 -6.32 -7.97
CA ARG A 144 -3.80 -7.41 -7.12
C ARG A 144 -2.70 -8.19 -6.44
N ASP A 145 -1.43 -7.83 -6.64
CA ASP A 145 -0.32 -8.37 -5.85
C ASP A 145 -0.39 -7.78 -4.42
N GLU A 146 -1.10 -8.48 -3.56
CA GLU A 146 -1.26 -8.15 -2.14
C GLU A 146 0.11 -7.90 -1.48
N THR A 147 1.15 -8.65 -1.85
CA THR A 147 2.48 -8.50 -1.22
C THR A 147 3.15 -7.17 -1.55
N LEU A 148 2.89 -6.59 -2.71
CA LEU A 148 3.41 -5.27 -3.07
C LEU A 148 2.64 -4.16 -2.35
N TRP A 149 1.32 -4.29 -2.24
CA TRP A 149 0.51 -3.34 -1.47
C TRP A 149 0.83 -3.38 0.02
N ASP A 150 0.89 -4.56 0.62
CA ASP A 150 1.28 -4.73 2.02
C ASP A 150 2.70 -4.26 2.26
N GLY A 151 3.57 -4.45 1.26
CA GLY A 151 4.92 -3.91 1.29
C GLY A 151 4.91 -2.39 1.35
N PHE A 152 4.18 -1.73 0.45
CA PHE A 152 3.99 -0.29 0.44
C PHE A 152 3.44 0.21 1.79
N TRP A 153 2.34 -0.38 2.28
CA TRP A 153 1.72 0.01 3.55
C TRP A 153 2.66 -0.22 4.74
N GLY A 154 3.44 -1.29 4.73
CA GLY A 154 4.43 -1.54 5.77
C GLY A 154 5.55 -0.50 5.79
N ILE A 155 6.01 -0.03 4.62
CA ILE A 155 6.96 1.10 4.53
C ILE A 155 6.30 2.39 5.02
N HIS A 156 5.07 2.68 4.58
CA HIS A 156 4.30 3.86 4.95
C HIS A 156 4.12 3.94 6.49
N GLU A 157 3.60 2.88 7.10
CA GLU A 157 3.37 2.78 8.55
C GLU A 157 4.69 2.75 9.33
N GLY A 158 5.70 2.04 8.83
CA GLY A 158 7.05 2.07 9.38
C GLY A 158 7.65 3.48 9.40
N ASN A 159 7.28 4.34 8.45
CA ASN A 159 7.73 5.73 8.45
C ASN A 159 7.04 6.59 9.51
N HIS A 160 5.75 6.38 9.79
CA HIS A 160 5.05 7.08 10.88
C HIS A 160 5.73 6.90 12.25
N ILE A 161 6.38 5.76 12.47
CA ILE A 161 7.17 5.46 13.68
C ILE A 161 8.47 6.28 13.76
N ASN A 162 9.05 6.62 12.61
CA ASN A 162 10.27 7.42 12.55
C ASN A 162 10.02 8.90 12.81
N GLN A 163 8.79 9.35 12.54
CA GLN A 163 8.38 10.72 12.79
C GLN A 163 8.26 10.99 14.30
N PRO A 164 8.50 12.24 14.74
CA PRO A 164 8.30 12.61 16.15
C PRO A 164 6.90 12.24 16.65
N GLU A 165 6.81 11.97 17.95
CA GLU A 165 5.51 11.72 18.60
C GLU A 165 4.57 12.88 18.30
N TYR A 166 3.37 12.53 17.81
CA TYR A 166 2.39 13.52 17.43
C TYR A 166 1.81 14.20 18.68
N SER A 167 2.23 15.44 18.93
CA SER A 167 1.56 16.30 19.90
C SER A 167 0.74 17.34 19.16
N SER A 168 -0.53 17.41 19.52
CA SER A 168 -1.45 18.44 19.03
C SER A 168 -1.66 19.57 20.04
N GLU A 169 -0.93 19.52 21.15
CA GLU A 169 -1.00 20.51 22.21
C GLU A 169 -0.50 21.87 21.70
N GLY A 170 -1.29 22.92 21.91
CA GLY A 170 -0.97 24.27 21.46
C GLY A 170 -1.14 24.53 19.95
N MET A 171 -1.47 23.51 19.14
CA MET A 171 -1.75 23.68 17.72
C MET A 171 -3.22 24.06 17.47
N THR A 172 -3.44 25.02 16.57
CA THR A 172 -4.74 25.29 15.98
C THR A 172 -5.24 24.08 15.15
N PRO A 173 -6.55 23.99 14.85
CA PRO A 173 -7.07 22.93 13.99
C PRO A 173 -6.39 22.83 12.61
N ASP A 174 -6.03 23.98 12.02
CA ASP A 174 -5.38 24.02 10.70
C ASP A 174 -3.91 23.57 10.77
N GLU A 175 -3.16 24.02 11.79
CA GLU A 175 -1.78 23.54 12.02
C GLU A 175 -1.74 22.04 12.29
N ARG A 176 -2.72 21.55 13.06
CA ARG A 176 -2.91 20.14 13.35
C ARG A 176 -3.12 19.32 12.08
N ALA A 177 -4.03 19.77 11.21
CA ALA A 177 -4.34 19.09 9.97
C ALA A 177 -3.17 19.16 8.97
N LEU A 178 -2.48 20.30 8.89
CA LEU A 178 -1.28 20.46 8.06
C LEU A 178 -0.13 19.56 8.52
N ASN A 179 0.02 19.38 9.85
CA ASN A 179 1.00 18.45 10.39
C ASN A 179 0.68 17.00 9.98
N VAL A 180 -0.58 16.58 10.10
CA VAL A 180 -1.02 15.24 9.65
C VAL A 180 -0.76 15.08 8.15
N MET A 181 -1.20 16.03 7.32
CA MET A 181 -1.00 15.98 5.87
C MET A 181 0.48 15.84 5.47
N ASN A 182 1.39 16.58 6.12
CA ASN A 182 2.83 16.46 5.86
C ASN A 182 3.41 15.10 6.30
N ARG A 183 2.91 14.55 7.40
CA ARG A 183 3.32 13.22 7.88
C ARG A 183 2.91 12.12 6.91
N GLU A 184 1.67 12.18 6.44
CA GLU A 184 1.15 11.25 5.43
C GLU A 184 1.89 11.39 4.10
N LEU A 185 2.22 12.61 3.68
CA LEU A 185 3.00 12.88 2.46
C LEU A 185 4.38 12.24 2.52
N GLU A 186 5.11 12.42 3.63
CA GLU A 186 6.43 11.80 3.78
C GLU A 186 6.33 10.27 3.73
N SER A 187 5.34 9.69 4.40
CA SER A 187 5.12 8.24 4.44
C SER A 187 4.75 7.67 3.07
N ASP A 188 3.86 8.34 2.33
CA ASP A 188 3.50 7.97 0.96
C ASP A 188 4.70 8.05 0.00
N LEU A 189 5.48 9.13 0.05
CA LEU A 189 6.67 9.30 -0.79
C LEU A 189 7.69 8.18 -0.58
N ARG A 190 7.88 7.72 0.66
CA ARG A 190 8.78 6.58 0.95
C ARG A 190 8.25 5.27 0.40
N GLY A 191 6.95 5.02 0.52
CA GLY A 191 6.34 3.83 -0.07
C GLY A 191 6.40 3.85 -1.60
N MET A 192 6.15 4.99 -2.24
CA MET A 192 6.26 5.17 -3.69
C MET A 192 7.70 4.97 -4.19
N ASP A 193 8.69 5.51 -3.49
CA ASP A 193 10.11 5.26 -3.81
C ASP A 193 10.47 3.77 -3.69
N TRP A 194 9.93 3.06 -2.70
CA TRP A 194 10.10 1.62 -2.57
C TRP A 194 9.48 0.86 -3.77
N LEU A 195 8.25 1.21 -4.19
CA LEU A 195 7.62 0.63 -5.37
C LEU A 195 8.45 0.88 -6.65
N ALA A 196 8.94 2.11 -6.83
CA ALA A 196 9.80 2.46 -7.95
C ALA A 196 11.10 1.63 -7.96
N ARG A 197 11.74 1.43 -6.80
CA ARG A 197 12.92 0.56 -6.66
C ARG A 197 12.65 -0.92 -6.91
N LYS A 198 11.40 -1.37 -6.73
CA LYS A 198 10.93 -2.71 -7.13
C LYS A 198 10.60 -2.82 -8.62
N GLY A 199 10.81 -1.76 -9.39
CA GLY A 199 10.48 -1.73 -10.82
C GLY A 199 8.98 -1.65 -11.07
N ARG A 200 8.22 -1.11 -10.11
CA ARG A 200 6.75 -0.98 -10.16
C ARG A 200 6.28 0.48 -10.13
N PRO A 201 6.71 1.33 -11.09
CA PRO A 201 6.24 2.73 -11.18
C PRO A 201 4.75 2.83 -11.54
N ASP A 202 4.19 1.78 -12.15
CA ASP A 202 2.76 1.61 -12.41
C ASP A 202 1.96 1.58 -11.10
N LEU A 203 2.39 0.81 -10.10
CA LEU A 203 1.72 0.78 -8.79
C LEU A 203 1.83 2.09 -8.03
N ALA A 204 2.94 2.83 -8.21
CA ALA A 204 3.06 4.16 -7.63
C ALA A 204 2.03 5.12 -8.26
N GLN A 205 1.77 5.02 -9.57
CA GLN A 205 0.71 5.77 -10.23
C GLN A 205 -0.68 5.34 -9.74
N ASP A 206 -0.93 4.04 -9.61
CA ASP A 206 -2.20 3.50 -9.08
C ASP A 206 -2.48 4.01 -7.66
N LEU A 207 -1.45 4.12 -6.82
CA LEU A 207 -1.56 4.73 -5.50
C LEU A 207 -1.88 6.23 -5.57
N THR A 208 -1.21 6.98 -6.45
CA THR A 208 -1.50 8.41 -6.64
C THR A 208 -2.95 8.62 -7.07
N ASP A 209 -3.45 7.77 -7.96
CA ASP A 209 -4.84 7.78 -8.40
C ASP A 209 -5.78 7.49 -7.24
N TYR A 210 -5.49 6.44 -6.48
CA TYR A 210 -6.26 6.05 -5.32
C TYR A 210 -6.35 7.18 -4.28
N ARG A 211 -5.22 7.83 -3.99
CA ARG A 211 -5.12 8.97 -3.07
C ARG A 211 -5.93 10.17 -3.59
N ALA A 212 -5.87 10.47 -4.89
CA ALA A 212 -6.66 11.53 -5.49
C ALA A 212 -8.18 11.29 -5.40
N LEU A 213 -8.62 10.05 -5.64
CA LEU A 213 -10.02 9.65 -5.47
C LEU A 213 -10.46 9.73 -4.01
N SER A 214 -9.63 9.21 -3.11
CA SER A 214 -9.85 9.19 -1.65
C SER A 214 -9.87 10.59 -1.01
N ALA A 215 -9.21 11.57 -1.62
CA ALA A 215 -9.25 12.95 -1.15
C ALA A 215 -10.67 13.55 -1.18
N THR A 216 -11.61 12.94 -1.92
CA THR A 216 -13.02 13.37 -1.92
C THR A 216 -13.75 13.08 -0.61
N SER A 217 -13.27 12.13 0.19
CA SER A 217 -13.85 11.71 1.47
C SER A 217 -12.96 12.09 2.66
N ASP A 218 -11.64 11.95 2.50
CA ASP A 218 -10.63 12.22 3.51
C ASP A 218 -9.48 13.06 2.94
N PRO A 219 -9.69 14.39 2.82
CA PRO A 219 -8.71 15.30 2.25
C PRO A 219 -7.50 15.55 3.16
N THR A 220 -7.51 15.07 4.40
CA THR A 220 -6.36 15.25 5.31
C THR A 220 -5.34 14.12 5.13
N HIS A 221 -5.81 12.88 4.99
CA HIS A 221 -4.92 11.74 4.85
C HIS A 221 -4.62 11.36 3.39
N SER A 222 -5.50 11.70 2.45
CA SER A 222 -5.40 11.18 1.07
C SER A 222 -4.94 12.19 0.03
N ALA A 223 -4.98 13.49 0.34
CA ALA A 223 -4.61 14.56 -0.57
C ALA A 223 -3.11 14.64 -0.90
N THR A 224 -2.30 13.84 -0.20
CA THR A 224 -0.84 13.91 -0.17
C THR A 224 -0.19 13.50 -1.48
N ALA A 225 -0.64 12.43 -2.13
CA ALA A 225 0.02 11.97 -3.36
C ALA A 225 -0.09 12.95 -4.52
N ILE A 226 -1.05 13.89 -4.49
CA ILE A 226 -1.18 14.97 -5.48
C ILE A 226 0.01 15.96 -5.38
N LEU A 227 0.70 16.00 -4.24
CA LEU A 227 1.84 16.89 -3.99
C LEU A 227 3.20 16.25 -4.30
N SER A 228 3.21 15.03 -4.83
CA SER A 228 4.39 14.15 -4.82
C SER A 228 5.41 14.38 -5.95
N ASP A 229 5.14 15.29 -6.89
CA ASP A 229 5.96 15.46 -8.09
C ASP A 229 7.37 16.05 -7.80
N GLU A 230 7.59 16.65 -6.62
CA GLU A 230 8.89 17.21 -6.24
C GLU A 230 9.41 16.66 -4.89
N PRO A 231 10.64 16.10 -4.85
CA PRO A 231 11.28 15.68 -3.61
C PRO A 231 11.46 16.86 -2.63
N GLY A 232 10.93 16.71 -1.41
CA GLY A 232 11.03 17.73 -0.37
C GLY A 232 9.87 18.73 -0.35
N THR A 233 8.85 18.55 -1.19
CA THR A 233 7.61 19.31 -1.10
C THR A 233 6.97 19.12 0.28
N GLN A 234 6.70 20.23 0.95
CA GLN A 234 5.88 20.26 2.15
C GLN A 234 4.51 20.82 1.75
N ALA A 235 3.46 20.18 2.23
CA ALA A 235 2.13 20.74 2.17
C ALA A 235 2.12 22.10 2.90
N THR A 236 1.45 23.07 2.28
CA THR A 236 1.21 24.40 2.86
C THR A 236 -0.25 24.51 3.31
N LEU A 237 -0.58 25.56 4.07
CA LEU A 237 -1.97 25.83 4.43
C LEU A 237 -2.88 25.98 3.20
N GLU A 238 -2.37 26.53 2.10
CA GLU A 238 -3.12 26.68 0.85
C GLU A 238 -3.43 25.31 0.22
N HIS A 239 -2.50 24.35 0.26
CA HIS A 239 -2.76 22.98 -0.19
C HIS A 239 -3.87 22.32 0.65
N PHE A 240 -3.80 22.44 1.97
CA PHE A 240 -4.82 21.89 2.87
C PHE A 240 -6.19 22.55 2.66
N GLN A 241 -6.23 23.87 2.44
CA GLN A 241 -7.47 24.57 2.12
C GLN A 241 -8.02 24.14 0.76
N ALA A 242 -7.16 23.91 -0.23
CA ALA A 242 -7.58 23.41 -1.53
C ALA A 242 -8.16 22.00 -1.46
N SER A 243 -7.51 21.08 -0.73
CA SER A 243 -7.99 19.70 -0.55
C SER A 243 -9.37 19.64 0.10
N ARG A 244 -9.72 20.61 0.95
CA ARG A 244 -11.06 20.69 1.56
C ARG A 244 -12.13 21.31 0.65
N LYS A 245 -11.72 22.11 -0.34
CA LYS A 245 -12.64 22.88 -1.19
C LYS A 245 -12.92 22.23 -2.53
N PHE A 246 -11.95 21.51 -3.09
CA PHE A 246 -12.00 21.10 -4.50
C PHE A 246 -13.26 20.30 -4.85
N VAL A 247 -13.73 19.43 -3.96
CA VAL A 247 -14.96 18.65 -4.15
C VAL A 247 -16.19 19.56 -4.30
N GLY A 248 -16.35 20.52 -3.38
CA GLY A 248 -17.46 21.47 -3.41
C GLY A 248 -17.40 22.39 -4.63
N THR A 249 -16.20 22.82 -5.02
CA THR A 249 -15.97 23.58 -6.25
C THR A 249 -16.33 22.76 -7.49
N MET A 250 -15.87 21.52 -7.56
CA MET A 250 -16.15 20.59 -8.65
C MET A 250 -17.66 20.38 -8.85
N TRP A 251 -18.38 20.04 -7.78
CA TRP A 251 -19.83 19.88 -7.82
C TRP A 251 -20.55 21.19 -8.17
N GLY A 252 -20.11 22.33 -7.64
CA GLY A 252 -20.70 23.63 -7.90
C GLY A 252 -20.60 24.06 -9.37
N VAL A 253 -19.42 23.88 -9.98
CA VAL A 253 -19.21 24.25 -11.40
C VAL A 253 -19.99 23.31 -12.32
N VAL A 254 -19.98 21.99 -12.08
CA VAL A 254 -20.78 21.04 -12.86
C VAL A 254 -22.29 21.30 -12.71
N ALA A 255 -22.76 21.60 -11.50
CA ALA A 255 -24.16 21.95 -11.26
C ALA A 255 -24.60 23.18 -12.09
N ASN A 256 -23.77 24.23 -12.10
CA ASN A 256 -24.02 25.44 -12.87
C ASN A 256 -24.03 25.19 -14.37
N ASP A 257 -23.08 24.40 -14.88
CA ASP A 257 -22.98 24.01 -16.28
C ASP A 257 -24.22 23.24 -16.76
N LEU A 258 -24.71 22.31 -15.95
CA LEU A 258 -25.86 21.46 -16.26
C LEU A 258 -27.22 22.10 -15.94
N GLY A 259 -27.24 23.22 -15.21
CA GLY A 259 -28.47 23.83 -14.72
C GLY A 259 -29.22 22.96 -13.70
N ILE A 260 -28.50 22.17 -12.91
CA ILE A 260 -29.04 21.26 -11.87
C ILE A 260 -28.70 21.74 -10.46
N GLY A 261 -29.32 21.13 -9.44
CA GLY A 261 -28.97 21.43 -8.05
C GLY A 261 -27.60 20.88 -7.66
N HIS A 262 -26.95 21.52 -6.68
CA HIS A 262 -25.66 21.05 -6.14
C HIS A 262 -25.73 19.60 -5.62
N PHE A 263 -26.85 19.24 -4.97
CA PHE A 263 -27.09 17.87 -4.52
C PHE A 263 -27.27 16.87 -5.67
N ASP A 264 -27.83 17.30 -6.80
CA ASP A 264 -27.97 16.45 -7.99
C ASP A 264 -26.61 16.19 -8.64
N ALA A 265 -25.73 17.19 -8.68
CA ALA A 265 -24.35 17.03 -9.14
C ALA A 265 -23.55 16.09 -8.21
N MET A 266 -23.68 16.23 -6.89
CA MET A 266 -23.09 15.29 -5.92
C MET A 266 -23.65 13.87 -6.10
N HIS A 267 -24.95 13.73 -6.37
CA HIS A 267 -25.55 12.42 -6.64
C HIS A 267 -25.01 11.82 -7.94
N MET A 268 -24.93 12.60 -9.02
CA MET A 268 -24.36 12.20 -10.31
C MET A 268 -22.91 11.73 -10.16
N HIS A 269 -22.07 12.46 -9.42
CA HIS A 269 -20.71 12.03 -9.08
C HIS A 269 -20.65 10.60 -8.50
N ARG A 270 -21.67 10.18 -7.75
CA ARG A 270 -21.71 8.84 -7.12
C ARG A 270 -22.42 7.78 -7.97
N SER A 271 -23.45 8.16 -8.73
CA SER A 271 -24.30 7.22 -9.47
C SER A 271 -23.92 7.07 -10.94
N ASP A 272 -23.30 8.07 -11.53
CA ASP A 272 -22.82 8.10 -12.92
C ASP A 272 -21.53 8.94 -13.00
N GLU A 273 -20.49 8.42 -12.37
CA GLU A 273 -19.18 9.07 -12.26
C GLU A 273 -18.54 9.36 -13.62
N GLU A 274 -18.76 8.50 -14.61
CA GLU A 274 -18.22 8.67 -15.96
C GLU A 274 -18.82 9.90 -16.66
N THR A 275 -20.16 10.04 -16.61
CA THR A 275 -20.81 11.25 -17.14
C THR A 275 -20.35 12.48 -16.36
N PHE A 276 -20.33 12.41 -15.02
CA PHE A 276 -19.87 13.53 -14.19
C PHE A 276 -18.45 13.97 -14.56
N ASN A 277 -17.51 13.02 -14.67
CA ASN A 277 -16.12 13.30 -15.01
C ASN A 277 -15.97 13.86 -16.44
N GLY A 278 -16.80 13.42 -17.38
CA GLY A 278 -16.85 14.00 -18.72
C GLY A 278 -17.17 15.50 -18.71
N HIS A 279 -18.07 15.94 -17.81
CA HIS A 279 -18.31 17.38 -17.59
C HIS A 279 -17.10 18.07 -16.98
N VAL A 280 -16.49 17.48 -15.93
CA VAL A 280 -15.29 18.03 -15.29
C VAL A 280 -14.16 18.25 -16.29
N GLN A 281 -13.83 17.26 -17.13
CA GLN A 281 -12.76 17.38 -18.13
C GLN A 281 -12.99 18.48 -19.16
N ARG A 282 -14.24 18.60 -19.65
CA ARG A 282 -14.60 19.68 -20.57
C ARG A 282 -14.45 21.04 -19.88
N LEU A 283 -14.97 21.17 -18.66
CA LEU A 283 -14.92 22.41 -17.88
C LEU A 283 -13.47 22.81 -17.48
N LEU A 284 -12.60 21.84 -17.22
CA LEU A 284 -11.15 22.04 -17.06
C LEU A 284 -10.52 22.63 -18.32
N THR A 285 -10.88 22.11 -19.49
CA THR A 285 -10.38 22.57 -20.79
C THR A 285 -10.89 23.99 -21.13
N GLU A 286 -12.12 24.30 -20.75
CA GLU A 286 -12.75 25.61 -20.94
C GLU A 286 -12.27 26.69 -19.94
N GLY A 287 -11.47 26.32 -18.93
CA GLY A 287 -11.00 27.24 -17.89
C GLY A 287 -12.09 27.64 -16.88
N ALA A 288 -13.17 26.86 -16.76
CA ALA A 288 -14.28 27.18 -15.87
C ALA A 288 -13.88 27.16 -14.39
N PHE A 289 -12.90 26.32 -14.03
CA PHE A 289 -12.39 26.20 -12.66
C PHE A 289 -11.45 27.33 -12.25
N ASP A 290 -10.78 28.00 -13.19
CA ASP A 290 -9.82 29.09 -12.91
C ASP A 290 -10.49 30.29 -12.24
N ASN A 291 -11.79 30.47 -12.50
CA ASN A 291 -12.59 31.56 -11.94
C ASN A 291 -13.42 31.12 -10.72
N ALA A 292 -13.46 29.82 -10.42
CA ALA A 292 -14.33 29.26 -9.40
C ALA A 292 -13.71 29.33 -7.99
N ASP A 293 -12.39 29.20 -7.87
CA ASP A 293 -11.66 29.45 -6.63
C ASP A 293 -10.30 30.14 -6.94
N PRO A 294 -9.91 31.19 -6.20
CA PRO A 294 -8.63 31.88 -6.42
C PRO A 294 -7.39 31.07 -6.01
N ASN A 295 -7.56 29.96 -5.28
CA ASN A 295 -6.45 29.09 -4.89
C ASN A 295 -6.09 28.13 -6.06
N PRO A 296 -4.89 28.26 -6.67
CA PRO A 296 -4.52 27.49 -7.86
C PRO A 296 -4.52 25.98 -7.60
N TYR A 297 -4.20 25.54 -6.38
CA TYR A 297 -4.17 24.13 -6.04
C TYR A 297 -5.55 23.49 -6.17
N VAL A 298 -6.66 24.23 -6.00
CA VAL A 298 -8.01 23.66 -6.17
C VAL A 298 -8.17 23.05 -7.57
N ARG A 299 -7.63 23.71 -8.60
CA ARG A 299 -7.64 23.17 -9.96
C ARG A 299 -6.79 21.91 -10.06
N GLU A 300 -5.58 21.92 -9.49
CA GLU A 300 -4.67 20.76 -9.51
C GLU A 300 -5.32 19.52 -8.87
N TYR A 301 -6.02 19.68 -7.74
CA TYR A 301 -6.78 18.60 -7.12
C TYR A 301 -7.90 18.07 -8.02
N ILE A 302 -8.60 18.95 -8.75
CA ILE A 302 -9.65 18.56 -9.70
C ILE A 302 -9.05 17.84 -10.91
N GLU A 303 -7.90 18.28 -11.42
CA GLU A 303 -7.17 17.63 -12.50
C GLU A 303 -6.68 16.23 -12.10
N ALA A 304 -6.11 16.10 -10.90
CA ALA A 304 -5.65 14.83 -10.36
C ALA A 304 -6.81 13.84 -10.19
N TYR A 305 -7.91 14.27 -9.57
CA TYR A 305 -9.14 13.47 -9.44
C TYR A 305 -9.67 13.06 -10.82
N SER A 306 -9.85 14.02 -11.72
CA SER A 306 -10.43 13.76 -13.05
C SER A 306 -9.57 12.82 -13.90
N GLY A 307 -8.26 12.97 -13.80
CA GLY A 307 -7.28 12.09 -14.43
C GLY A 307 -7.33 10.67 -13.87
N ALA A 308 -7.43 10.51 -12.55
CA ALA A 308 -7.56 9.21 -11.90
C ALA A 308 -8.84 8.49 -12.35
N VAL A 309 -10.00 9.18 -12.31
CA VAL A 309 -11.27 8.61 -12.81
C VAL A 309 -11.15 8.19 -14.28
N GLN A 310 -10.52 9.00 -15.12
CA GLN A 310 -10.36 8.68 -16.54
C GLN A 310 -9.51 7.43 -16.77
N ARG A 311 -8.43 7.25 -16.01
CA ARG A 311 -7.60 6.03 -16.07
C ARG A 311 -8.43 4.82 -15.67
N GLN A 312 -9.15 4.88 -14.54
CA GLN A 312 -10.05 3.79 -14.10
C GLN A 312 -11.12 3.42 -15.14
N ILE A 313 -11.73 4.41 -15.82
CA ILE A 313 -12.70 4.17 -16.91
C ILE A 313 -12.02 3.49 -18.11
N THR A 314 -10.81 3.94 -18.46
CA THR A 314 -10.05 3.39 -19.58
C THR A 314 -9.67 1.94 -19.30
N ASP A 315 -9.15 1.66 -18.10
CA ASP A 315 -8.75 0.32 -17.68
C ASP A 315 -9.96 -0.63 -17.61
N ARG A 316 -11.12 -0.15 -17.13
CA ARG A 316 -12.38 -0.88 -17.19
C ARG A 316 -12.76 -1.27 -18.61
N ARG A 317 -12.68 -0.33 -19.56
CA ARG A 317 -13.01 -0.61 -20.97
C ARG A 317 -12.05 -1.60 -21.58
N VAL A 318 -10.75 -1.46 -21.33
CA VAL A 318 -9.73 -2.42 -21.78
C VAL A 318 -9.99 -3.81 -21.21
N ALA A 319 -10.27 -3.92 -19.90
CA ALA A 319 -10.59 -5.20 -19.26
C ALA A 319 -11.85 -5.84 -19.85
N GLN A 320 -12.92 -5.06 -20.05
CA GLN A 320 -14.16 -5.52 -20.68
C GLN A 320 -13.95 -5.95 -22.14
N GLU A 321 -13.15 -5.21 -22.91
CA GLU A 321 -12.77 -5.58 -24.27
C GLU A 321 -11.92 -6.85 -24.28
N MET A 322 -11.00 -7.02 -23.32
CA MET A 322 -10.22 -8.24 -23.16
C MET A 322 -11.05 -9.43 -22.68
N GLU A 323 -12.18 -9.21 -22.00
CA GLU A 323 -13.11 -10.28 -21.64
C GLU A 323 -14.02 -10.64 -22.82
N ALA A 324 -14.55 -9.63 -23.51
CA ALA A 324 -15.44 -9.79 -24.66
C ALA A 324 -14.71 -10.31 -25.92
N ASN A 325 -13.48 -9.87 -26.14
CA ASN A 325 -12.62 -10.24 -27.26
C ASN A 325 -11.42 -11.08 -26.82
N GLY A 326 -11.42 -11.59 -25.59
CA GLY A 326 -10.31 -12.34 -25.04
C GLY A 326 -9.86 -13.42 -25.99
N PRO A 327 -8.54 -13.73 -26.04
CA PRO A 327 -8.07 -14.86 -26.82
C PRO A 327 -8.98 -16.02 -26.45
N ASP A 328 -9.64 -16.61 -27.44
CA ASP A 328 -10.45 -17.80 -27.21
C ASP A 328 -9.57 -18.71 -26.36
N ARG A 329 -9.88 -18.87 -25.07
CA ARG A 329 -8.96 -19.54 -24.12
C ARG A 329 -8.78 -21.02 -24.52
N ASN A 330 -9.55 -21.48 -25.50
CA ASN A 330 -9.46 -22.76 -26.17
C ASN A 330 -8.59 -22.76 -27.45
N LYS A 331 -8.01 -21.62 -27.84
CA LYS A 331 -7.17 -21.44 -29.03
C LYS A 331 -5.99 -20.52 -28.76
N VAL A 332 -4.83 -21.14 -28.61
CA VAL A 332 -3.54 -20.47 -28.82
C VAL A 332 -3.17 -20.61 -30.30
N ASP A 333 -3.11 -19.52 -31.05
CA ASP A 333 -2.56 -19.56 -32.43
C ASP A 333 -1.04 -19.65 -32.38
N VAL A 334 -0.57 -20.89 -32.26
CA VAL A 334 0.85 -21.21 -32.17
C VAL A 334 1.62 -20.80 -33.44
N GLY A 335 0.95 -20.63 -34.59
CA GLY A 335 1.57 -20.20 -35.84
C GLY A 335 2.02 -18.74 -35.84
N SER A 336 1.43 -17.91 -34.98
CA SER A 336 1.75 -16.49 -34.85
C SER A 336 3.01 -16.21 -33.99
N ILE A 337 3.45 -17.20 -33.20
CA ILE A 337 4.63 -17.08 -32.34
C ILE A 337 5.89 -17.31 -33.18
N LYS A 338 6.89 -16.45 -33.04
CA LYS A 338 8.20 -16.64 -33.71
C LYS A 338 8.85 -17.94 -33.22
N GLY A 339 8.95 -18.94 -34.09
CA GLY A 339 9.37 -20.30 -33.70
C GLY A 339 8.27 -21.14 -33.04
N GLY A 340 7.02 -20.72 -33.16
CA GLY A 340 5.83 -21.35 -32.57
C GLY A 340 5.38 -22.65 -33.26
N THR A 341 6.00 -23.03 -34.38
CA THR A 341 5.82 -24.38 -34.92
C THR A 341 6.23 -25.41 -33.86
N PRO A 342 5.32 -26.29 -33.40
CA PRO A 342 5.68 -27.30 -32.42
C PRO A 342 6.73 -28.26 -32.99
N VAL A 343 7.85 -28.42 -32.29
CA VAL A 343 8.93 -29.33 -32.68
C VAL A 343 8.91 -30.53 -31.74
N VAL A 344 8.66 -31.71 -32.29
CA VAL A 344 8.79 -33.00 -31.59
C VAL A 344 10.14 -33.59 -31.91
N THR A 345 10.95 -33.86 -30.89
CA THR A 345 12.21 -34.60 -31.02
C THR A 345 12.05 -35.96 -30.39
N LEU A 346 12.30 -37.02 -31.16
CA LEU A 346 12.31 -38.40 -30.69
C LEU A 346 13.75 -38.75 -30.28
N ASN A 347 13.93 -39.15 -29.03
CA ASN A 347 15.23 -39.56 -28.49
C ASN A 347 15.33 -41.09 -28.50
N ASP A 348 16.55 -41.61 -28.62
CA ASP A 348 16.83 -43.04 -28.45
C ASP A 348 16.47 -43.46 -27.02
N GLY A 349 15.44 -44.29 -26.86
CA GLY A 349 14.92 -44.73 -25.56
C GLY A 349 13.43 -44.50 -25.31
N ASP A 350 12.60 -44.50 -26.36
CA ASP A 350 11.13 -44.32 -26.31
C ASP A 350 10.65 -43.01 -25.65
N GLN A 351 11.50 -41.98 -25.61
CA GLN A 351 11.15 -40.66 -25.07
C GLN A 351 10.99 -39.63 -26.19
N ALA A 352 9.94 -38.81 -26.11
CA ALA A 352 9.71 -37.68 -26.99
C ALA A 352 9.74 -36.37 -26.19
N THR A 353 10.34 -35.32 -26.76
CA THR A 353 10.28 -33.96 -26.21
C THR A 353 9.53 -33.04 -27.17
N LEU A 354 8.62 -32.22 -26.64
CA LEU A 354 7.85 -31.23 -27.40
C LEU A 354 8.30 -29.81 -27.03
N ARG A 355 8.64 -29.01 -28.03
CA ARG A 355 8.96 -27.58 -27.87
C ARG A 355 8.01 -26.72 -28.68
N ILE A 356 7.64 -25.56 -28.14
CA ILE A 356 6.79 -24.56 -28.79
C ILE A 356 7.43 -23.19 -28.55
N GLY A 357 7.62 -22.38 -29.61
CA GLY A 357 8.24 -21.05 -29.46
C GLY A 357 9.69 -21.12 -28.97
N GLY A 358 10.37 -22.25 -29.18
CA GLY A 358 11.72 -22.47 -28.67
C GLY A 358 11.82 -22.79 -27.17
N VAL A 359 10.72 -23.00 -26.43
CA VAL A 359 10.71 -23.47 -25.02
C VAL A 359 10.04 -24.84 -24.88
N SER A 360 10.11 -25.48 -23.71
CA SER A 360 9.40 -26.75 -23.48
C SER A 360 7.88 -26.55 -23.54
N ALA A 361 7.12 -27.55 -23.99
CA ALA A 361 5.66 -27.45 -24.03
C ALA A 361 5.04 -27.18 -22.64
N VAL A 362 5.61 -27.75 -21.58
CA VAL A 362 5.15 -27.53 -20.20
C VAL A 362 5.34 -26.06 -19.80
N THR A 363 6.51 -25.48 -20.11
CA THR A 363 6.80 -24.06 -19.89
C THR A 363 5.86 -23.18 -20.72
N PHE A 364 5.62 -23.55 -21.98
CA PHE A 364 4.73 -22.84 -22.88
C PHE A 364 3.28 -22.81 -22.36
N PHE A 365 2.72 -23.97 -22.00
CA PHE A 365 1.35 -24.03 -21.49
C PHE A 365 1.21 -23.39 -20.11
N ALA A 366 2.21 -23.51 -19.23
CA ALA A 366 2.20 -22.79 -17.96
C ALA A 366 2.11 -21.27 -18.18
N ALA A 367 2.88 -20.74 -19.14
CA ALA A 367 2.85 -19.31 -19.50
C ALA A 367 1.56 -18.82 -20.16
N ASN A 368 0.76 -19.72 -20.76
CA ASN A 368 -0.44 -19.36 -21.51
C ASN A 368 -1.76 -19.77 -20.82
N ALA A 369 -1.73 -20.70 -19.85
CA ALA A 369 -2.94 -21.20 -19.20
C ALA A 369 -3.43 -20.29 -18.06
N ASP A 370 -2.51 -19.58 -17.39
CA ASP A 370 -2.80 -18.63 -16.31
C ASP A 370 -1.52 -17.79 -16.03
N PRO A 371 -1.52 -16.47 -16.24
CA PRO A 371 -0.34 -15.61 -16.03
C PRO A 371 0.20 -15.67 -14.61
N VAL A 372 -0.67 -15.83 -13.60
CA VAL A 372 -0.30 -15.84 -12.19
C VAL A 372 0.40 -17.17 -11.84
N LEU A 373 -0.12 -18.29 -12.34
CA LEU A 373 0.55 -19.60 -12.19
C LEU A 373 1.84 -19.68 -13.01
N ALA A 374 1.93 -18.96 -14.13
CA ALA A 374 3.15 -18.85 -14.92
C ALA A 374 4.28 -18.20 -14.13
N GLU A 375 4.01 -17.06 -13.51
CA GLU A 375 4.96 -16.31 -12.70
C GLU A 375 5.37 -17.09 -11.44
N GLN A 376 4.41 -17.68 -10.73
CA GLN A 376 4.70 -18.55 -9.58
C GLN A 376 5.63 -19.71 -9.97
N ARG A 377 5.45 -20.29 -11.16
CA ARG A 377 6.27 -21.41 -11.62
C ARG A 377 7.64 -20.97 -12.14
N ILE A 378 7.75 -19.80 -12.77
CA ILE A 378 9.05 -19.20 -13.14
C ILE A 378 9.86 -18.93 -11.87
N ALA A 379 9.25 -18.30 -10.85
CA ALA A 379 9.89 -18.05 -9.57
C ALA A 379 10.33 -19.35 -8.87
N MET A 380 9.51 -20.42 -8.90
CA MET A 380 9.89 -21.73 -8.37
C MET A 380 11.04 -22.39 -9.14
N LEU A 381 11.16 -22.19 -10.46
CA LEU A 381 12.23 -22.75 -11.26
C LEU A 381 13.55 -21.99 -11.06
N GLU A 382 13.49 -20.66 -10.92
CA GLU A 382 14.63 -19.83 -10.57
C GLU A 382 15.15 -20.15 -9.17
N ALA A 383 14.26 -20.32 -8.18
CA ALA A 383 14.61 -20.70 -6.82
C ALA A 383 15.25 -22.11 -6.70
N ASN A 384 14.95 -23.01 -7.65
CA ASN A 384 15.47 -24.38 -7.66
C ASN A 384 16.60 -24.60 -8.68
N THR A 385 17.10 -23.54 -9.32
CA THR A 385 18.27 -23.65 -10.20
C THR A 385 19.52 -23.65 -9.31
N PRO A 386 20.26 -24.77 -9.20
CA PRO A 386 21.48 -24.78 -8.40
C PRO A 386 22.48 -23.80 -9.02
N VAL A 387 22.90 -22.82 -8.22
CA VAL A 387 23.98 -21.90 -8.57
C VAL A 387 25.24 -22.74 -8.75
N LEU A 388 25.65 -22.96 -10.00
CA LEU A 388 26.97 -23.49 -10.30
C LEU A 388 27.98 -22.37 -10.01
N ASP A 389 28.61 -22.48 -8.84
CA ASP A 389 29.67 -21.61 -8.40
C ASP A 389 30.89 -21.79 -9.31
N THR A 390 31.04 -20.93 -10.31
CA THR A 390 32.24 -20.88 -11.15
C THR A 390 33.28 -19.95 -10.54
N GLU A 391 33.83 -20.34 -9.39
CA GLU A 391 35.20 -19.95 -9.03
C GLU A 391 36.16 -21.07 -9.44
N PHE A 392 36.73 -20.98 -10.65
CA PHE A 392 38.04 -21.57 -10.90
C PHE A 392 38.77 -20.86 -12.05
N THR A 393 40.03 -20.53 -11.78
CA THR A 393 41.13 -20.10 -12.67
C THR A 393 41.17 -18.64 -13.19
N ARG A 394 41.92 -17.79 -12.48
CA ARG A 394 42.90 -16.90 -13.12
C ARG A 394 44.32 -17.16 -12.62
N SER A 395 45.13 -17.62 -13.56
CA SER A 395 46.56 -17.88 -13.52
C SER A 395 47.38 -16.63 -13.19
N THR A 396 48.19 -16.68 -12.14
CA THR A 396 49.33 -15.79 -11.94
C THR A 396 50.57 -16.36 -12.66
N SER A 397 50.89 -15.79 -13.82
CA SER A 397 52.22 -15.94 -14.41
C SER A 397 53.19 -15.06 -13.62
N GLN A 398 54.01 -15.65 -12.76
CA GLN A 398 55.14 -14.97 -12.12
C GLN A 398 56.45 -15.53 -12.67
N THR A 399 57.11 -14.69 -13.45
CA THR A 399 58.42 -14.90 -14.06
C THR A 399 59.51 -14.58 -13.04
N ALA A 400 60.32 -15.57 -12.67
CA ALA A 400 61.66 -15.39 -12.10
C ALA A 400 62.43 -16.68 -12.45
N GLY A 401 63.53 -16.67 -13.19
CA GLY A 401 64.70 -15.83 -13.02
C GLY A 401 65.85 -16.71 -12.53
N ILE A 402 66.29 -17.66 -13.37
CA ILE A 402 67.48 -18.48 -13.11
C ILE A 402 68.70 -17.64 -13.46
N SER A 403 69.45 -17.23 -12.43
CA SER A 403 70.80 -16.69 -12.55
C SER A 403 71.79 -17.80 -12.24
N VAL A 404 72.66 -18.11 -13.21
CA VAL A 404 73.84 -18.97 -13.04
C VAL A 404 75.06 -18.11 -13.32
N ARG A 405 76.03 -18.12 -12.38
CA ARG A 405 77.49 -18.06 -12.60
C ARG A 405 78.22 -17.86 -11.25
N PRO A 406 79.51 -18.24 -11.14
CA PRO A 406 80.21 -19.41 -11.67
C PRO A 406 80.28 -20.56 -10.66
#